data_AF-A0A8H4WSC9-F1
#
_entry.id   AF-A0A8H4WSC9-F1
#
_cell.length_a   1.000
_cell.length_b   1.000
_cell.length_c   1.000
_cell.angle_alpha   90.00
_cell.angle_beta   90.00
_cell.angle_gamma   90.00
#
_symmetry.space_group_name_H-M   'P 1'
#
loop_
_entity.id
_entity.type
_entity.pdbx_description
1 polymer ?
#
loop_
_entity_poly.entity_id
_entity_poly.type
_entity_poly.pdbx_seq_one_letter_code
_entity_poly.pdbx_strand_id
1 'polypeptide(L)'
;MGSLHFSPSSDCIRGASLQESTTLSRPIGHMERNCDHSLKLLALRMMPLFSKLPPSVTTLGWVSGWEIAYKLREITASLDMVRAQPSVDNTELKFAMACANGVASQLHFHHITSHIASFAYSPATLTSKKSGEARTLQDEELHTTWCGLYITAGIYLHRVLGLQDPSEKTYHRYVIHVLKKALTEHLARMKNGRSLSDQILLWQILLGAMSVEMIRREQRLESCDCPLTAFFDKAIWEWSWVARVSSWTDARAVLGRIVWPGAYVDEDLVREIWERSCNK
;
A
#
# COMPACT_ATOMS: atom_id res chain seq x y z
N MET A 1 24.39 -40.95 -16.72
CA MET A 1 24.00 -41.22 -15.31
C MET A 1 25.27 -41.11 -14.47
N GLY A 2 25.41 -40.01 -13.73
CA GLY A 2 26.50 -39.79 -12.78
C GLY A 2 25.90 -39.19 -11.51
N SER A 3 25.86 -39.98 -10.44
CA SER A 3 25.35 -39.58 -9.13
C SER A 3 26.49 -38.90 -8.36
N LEU A 4 26.36 -37.61 -8.10
CA LEU A 4 27.26 -36.88 -7.20
C LEU A 4 26.68 -36.97 -5.78
N HIS A 5 27.27 -37.83 -4.95
CA HIS A 5 27.08 -37.82 -3.51
C HIS A 5 27.87 -36.65 -2.92
N PHE A 6 27.16 -35.67 -2.36
CA PHE A 6 27.74 -34.63 -1.51
C PHE A 6 27.51 -35.03 -0.05
N SER A 7 28.58 -35.42 0.64
CA SER A 7 28.62 -35.51 2.10
C SER A 7 29.20 -34.21 2.65
N PRO A 8 28.52 -33.45 3.51
CA PRO A 8 29.11 -32.28 4.12
C PRO A 8 30.04 -32.72 5.25
N SER A 9 31.33 -32.43 5.10
CA SER A 9 32.33 -32.52 6.15
C SER A 9 31.97 -31.55 7.29
N SER A 10 31.57 -32.11 8.42
CA SER A 10 31.60 -31.46 9.72
C SER A 10 33.05 -31.14 10.06
N ASP A 11 33.44 -29.86 10.01
CA ASP A 11 34.45 -29.21 10.86
C ASP A 11 34.92 -27.91 10.21
N CYS A 12 34.14 -26.83 10.36
CA CYS A 12 34.63 -25.44 10.37
C CYS A 12 33.50 -24.42 10.63
N ILE A 13 32.69 -24.59 11.68
CA ILE A 13 31.85 -23.51 12.20
C ILE A 13 31.88 -23.58 13.73
N ARG A 14 32.98 -23.11 14.32
CA ARG A 14 33.05 -22.83 15.76
C ARG A 14 33.81 -21.52 15.92
N GLY A 15 33.09 -20.44 16.21
CA GLY A 15 33.72 -19.20 16.69
C GLY A 15 33.19 -17.87 16.17
N ALA A 16 31.93 -17.74 15.73
CA ALA A 16 31.26 -16.43 15.65
C ALA A 16 29.74 -16.64 15.46
N SER A 17 28.91 -15.77 16.06
CA SER A 17 27.46 -15.54 15.84
C SER A 17 26.40 -16.05 16.85
N LEU A 18 26.76 -16.72 17.95
CA LEU A 18 25.75 -17.09 18.97
C LEU A 18 25.24 -15.91 19.84
N GLN A 19 25.89 -14.75 19.76
CA GLN A 19 25.53 -13.56 20.56
C GLN A 19 24.57 -12.60 19.84
N GLU A 20 24.53 -12.57 18.51
CA GLU A 20 23.57 -11.73 17.75
C GLU A 20 22.20 -12.42 17.58
N SER A 21 22.17 -13.76 17.56
CA SER A 21 20.96 -14.53 17.34
C SER A 21 20.02 -14.56 18.57
N THR A 22 20.55 -14.33 19.77
CA THR A 22 19.78 -14.34 21.03
C THR A 22 19.10 -13.01 21.36
N THR A 23 19.56 -11.89 20.80
CA THR A 23 18.98 -10.56 21.01
C THR A 23 17.72 -10.30 20.19
N LEU A 24 17.60 -10.89 18.97
CA LEU A 24 16.43 -10.74 18.10
C LEU A 24 15.34 -11.79 18.34
N SER A 25 15.70 -12.98 18.81
CA SER A 25 14.74 -14.08 19.02
C SER A 25 13.80 -13.85 20.21
N ARG A 26 14.23 -13.09 21.22
CA ARG A 26 13.43 -12.82 22.42
C ARG A 26 12.28 -11.81 22.17
N PRO A 27 12.47 -10.70 21.43
CA PRO A 27 11.37 -9.86 20.98
C PRO A 27 10.44 -10.59 20.00
N ILE A 28 10.99 -11.25 18.97
CA ILE A 28 10.20 -11.93 17.93
C ILE A 28 9.29 -13.01 18.54
N GLY A 29 9.78 -13.81 19.50
CA GLY A 29 8.94 -14.81 20.17
C GLY A 29 7.81 -14.23 21.03
N HIS A 30 7.98 -13.02 21.59
CA HIS A 30 6.91 -12.31 22.31
C HIS A 30 5.91 -11.66 21.35
N MET A 31 6.39 -11.20 20.20
CA MET A 31 5.62 -10.59 19.13
C MET A 31 4.72 -11.61 18.41
N GLU A 32 5.21 -12.82 18.16
CA GLU A 32 4.44 -13.89 17.54
C GLU A 32 3.35 -14.46 18.44
N ARG A 33 3.52 -14.40 19.77
CA ARG A 33 2.52 -14.86 20.76
C ARG A 33 1.23 -14.06 20.75
N ASN A 34 1.26 -12.80 20.30
CA ASN A 34 0.07 -11.93 20.29
C ASN A 34 -0.73 -12.01 18.98
N CYS A 35 -0.26 -12.77 17.99
CA CYS A 35 -0.96 -12.96 16.73
C CYS A 35 -1.72 -14.29 16.73
N ASP A 36 -2.99 -14.26 16.33
CA ASP A 36 -3.78 -15.47 16.10
C ASP A 36 -3.12 -16.31 14.98
N HIS A 37 -2.65 -17.51 15.35
CA HIS A 37 -1.99 -18.42 14.42
C HIS A 37 -2.99 -18.92 13.36
N SER A 38 -4.27 -19.00 13.69
CA SER A 38 -5.33 -19.38 12.76
C SER A 38 -5.46 -18.36 11.62
N LEU A 39 -5.34 -17.06 11.94
CA LEU A 39 -5.36 -15.98 10.95
C LEU A 39 -4.13 -16.01 10.04
N LYS A 40 -2.92 -16.23 10.57
CA LYS A 40 -1.71 -16.38 9.76
C LYS A 40 -1.85 -17.56 8.78
N LEU A 41 -2.30 -18.70 9.27
CA LEU A 41 -2.51 -19.89 8.44
C LEU A 41 -3.62 -19.69 7.41
N LEU A 42 -4.69 -18.98 7.76
CA LEU A 42 -5.75 -18.61 6.83
C LEU A 42 -5.22 -17.71 5.71
N ALA A 43 -4.48 -16.66 6.05
CA ALA A 43 -3.86 -15.75 5.08
C ALA A 43 -2.97 -16.52 4.08
N LEU A 44 -2.10 -17.40 4.58
CA LEU A 44 -1.25 -18.26 3.74
C LEU A 44 -2.06 -19.19 2.83
N ARG A 45 -3.13 -19.80 3.34
CA ARG A 45 -4.01 -20.68 2.55
C ARG A 45 -4.76 -19.95 1.43
N MET A 46 -4.90 -18.64 1.55
CA MET A 46 -5.58 -17.81 0.56
C MET A 46 -4.65 -17.38 -0.59
N MET A 47 -3.31 -17.41 -0.41
CA MET A 47 -2.34 -17.01 -1.45
C MET A 47 -2.55 -17.68 -2.82
N PRO A 48 -2.85 -18.99 -2.92
CA PRO A 48 -3.07 -19.64 -4.21
C PRO A 48 -4.25 -19.07 -5.01
N LEU A 49 -5.15 -18.31 -4.39
CA LEU A 49 -6.27 -17.68 -5.09
C LEU A 49 -5.84 -16.58 -6.05
N PHE A 50 -4.65 -16.00 -5.89
CA PHE A 50 -4.06 -15.09 -6.89
C PHE A 50 -3.63 -15.81 -8.17
N SER A 51 -3.27 -17.10 -8.05
CA SER A 51 -2.75 -17.88 -9.17
C SER A 51 -3.85 -18.52 -10.03
N LYS A 52 -5.11 -18.45 -9.59
CA LYS A 52 -6.24 -18.94 -10.37
C LYS A 52 -6.64 -17.90 -11.41
N LEU A 53 -6.46 -18.22 -12.68
CA LEU A 53 -6.95 -17.35 -13.74
C LEU A 53 -8.49 -17.26 -13.65
N PRO A 54 -9.06 -16.04 -13.62
CA PRO A 54 -10.49 -15.89 -13.72
C PRO A 54 -10.96 -16.32 -15.12
N PRO A 55 -12.22 -16.79 -15.27
CA PRO A 55 -12.81 -17.06 -16.58
C PRO A 55 -12.69 -15.84 -17.51
N SER A 56 -12.53 -16.06 -18.81
CA SER A 56 -12.31 -15.00 -19.82
C SER A 56 -13.41 -13.95 -19.89
N VAL A 57 -14.62 -14.27 -19.44
CA VAL A 57 -15.79 -13.37 -19.40
C VAL A 57 -15.85 -12.49 -18.15
N THR A 58 -14.91 -12.66 -17.22
CA THR A 58 -14.94 -11.95 -15.94
C THR A 58 -14.57 -10.50 -16.12
N THR A 59 -15.38 -9.61 -15.57
CA THR A 59 -15.06 -8.18 -15.50
C THR A 59 -14.63 -7.81 -14.09
N LEU A 60 -13.72 -6.85 -13.98
CA LEU A 60 -13.26 -6.32 -12.70
C LEU A 60 -14.08 -5.08 -12.33
N GLY A 61 -14.72 -5.16 -11.17
CA GLY A 61 -15.48 -4.09 -10.56
C GLY A 61 -14.65 -3.29 -9.55
N TRP A 62 -15.29 -2.23 -9.06
CA TRP A 62 -14.77 -1.39 -8.00
C TRP A 62 -14.93 -2.07 -6.64
N VAL A 63 -13.94 -1.91 -5.78
CA VAL A 63 -13.90 -2.49 -4.43
C VAL A 63 -13.91 -1.38 -3.39
N SER A 64 -14.42 -1.66 -2.19
CA SER A 64 -14.29 -0.73 -1.06
C SER A 64 -12.88 -0.86 -0.49
N GLY A 65 -12.21 0.28 -0.30
CA GLY A 65 -10.90 0.37 0.36
C GLY A 65 -10.97 0.48 1.88
N TRP A 66 -12.17 0.51 2.48
CA TRP A 66 -12.38 0.80 3.90
C TRP A 66 -11.54 -0.06 4.84
N GLU A 67 -11.66 -1.39 4.73
CA GLU A 67 -10.95 -2.32 5.62
C GLU A 67 -9.43 -2.15 5.53
N ILE A 68 -8.89 -1.98 4.32
CA ILE A 68 -7.46 -1.78 4.11
C ILE A 68 -7.02 -0.44 4.69
N ALA A 69 -7.76 0.65 4.44
CA ALA A 69 -7.45 1.96 5.01
C ALA A 69 -7.50 1.93 6.55
N TYR A 70 -8.51 1.28 7.13
CA TYR A 70 -8.65 1.10 8.57
C TYR A 70 -7.45 0.37 9.17
N LYS A 71 -7.02 -0.76 8.57
CA LYS A 71 -5.84 -1.51 9.04
C LYS A 71 -4.54 -0.74 8.87
N LEU A 72 -4.39 0.02 7.78
CA LEU A 72 -3.24 0.91 7.62
C LEU A 72 -3.22 1.99 8.72
N ARG A 73 -4.37 2.58 9.09
CA ARG A 73 -4.45 3.54 10.21
C ARG A 73 -4.01 2.92 11.53
N GLU A 74 -4.43 1.69 11.83
CA GLU A 74 -4.03 0.98 13.06
C GLU A 74 -2.51 0.81 13.13
N ILE A 75 -1.86 0.41 12.03
CA ILE A 75 -0.38 0.29 11.98
C ILE A 75 0.27 1.66 12.09
N THR A 76 -0.22 2.66 11.34
CA THR A 76 0.33 4.02 11.36
C THR A 76 0.30 4.60 12.77
N ALA A 77 -0.82 4.50 13.48
CA ALA A 77 -0.94 4.98 14.85
C ALA A 77 0.01 4.24 15.81
N SER A 78 0.11 2.92 15.66
CA SER A 78 1.03 2.11 16.47
C SER A 78 2.49 2.48 16.20
N LEU A 79 2.87 2.72 14.95
CA LEU A 79 4.19 3.19 14.57
C LEU A 79 4.49 4.59 15.10
N ASP A 80 3.56 5.52 15.00
CA ASP A 80 3.72 6.88 15.53
C ASP A 80 3.96 6.85 17.05
N MET A 81 3.23 6.00 17.79
CA MET A 81 3.45 5.78 19.22
C MET A 81 4.83 5.20 19.52
N VAL A 82 5.28 4.21 18.75
CA VAL A 82 6.58 3.56 18.94
C VAL A 82 7.74 4.50 18.55
N ARG A 83 7.57 5.32 17.50
CA ARG A 83 8.56 6.32 17.07
C ARG A 83 8.73 7.45 18.09
N ALA A 84 7.68 7.77 18.85
CA ALA A 84 7.76 8.74 19.95
C ALA A 84 8.54 8.22 21.17
N GLN A 85 8.83 6.90 21.26
CA GLN A 85 9.59 6.33 22.37
C GLN A 85 11.11 6.40 22.11
N PRO A 86 11.90 6.97 23.03
CA PRO A 86 13.35 7.14 22.86
C PRO A 86 14.16 5.85 23.05
N SER A 87 13.55 4.73 23.46
CA SER A 87 14.24 3.54 23.98
C SER A 87 14.52 2.43 22.95
N VAL A 88 13.99 2.54 21.73
CA VAL A 88 14.18 1.54 20.67
C VAL A 88 14.84 2.22 19.50
N ASP A 89 16.01 1.76 19.05
CA ASP A 89 16.71 2.37 17.91
C ASP A 89 16.55 1.55 16.60
N ASN A 90 16.13 0.29 16.69
CA ASN A 90 15.98 -0.57 15.53
C ASN A 90 14.62 -0.37 14.84
N THR A 91 14.64 0.20 13.62
CA THR A 91 13.45 0.44 12.77
C THR A 91 12.64 -0.82 12.46
N GLU A 92 13.30 -1.95 12.19
CA GLU A 92 12.64 -3.22 11.88
C GLU A 92 11.90 -3.76 13.11
N LEU A 93 12.52 -3.64 14.29
CA LEU A 93 11.89 -4.01 15.55
C LEU A 93 10.68 -3.10 15.86
N LYS A 94 10.78 -1.80 15.59
CA LYS A 94 9.64 -0.87 15.74
C LYS A 94 8.48 -1.25 14.84
N PHE A 95 8.76 -1.59 13.58
CA PHE A 95 7.76 -2.02 12.62
C PHE A 95 7.13 -3.34 13.01
N ALA A 96 7.95 -4.32 13.41
CA ALA A 96 7.48 -5.58 13.95
C ALA A 96 6.51 -5.30 15.09
N MET A 97 6.91 -4.49 16.10
CA MET A 97 6.09 -4.09 17.26
C MET A 97 4.74 -3.50 16.86
N ALA A 98 4.71 -2.62 15.87
CA ALA A 98 3.46 -2.07 15.35
C ALA A 98 2.56 -3.12 14.66
N CYS A 99 3.14 -4.20 14.16
CA CYS A 99 2.43 -5.31 13.54
C CYS A 99 2.11 -6.48 14.49
N ALA A 100 2.39 -6.36 15.80
CA ALA A 100 2.25 -7.44 16.80
C ALA A 100 0.88 -8.13 16.79
N ASN A 101 -0.18 -7.38 16.49
CA ASN A 101 -1.57 -7.85 16.55
C ASN A 101 -2.02 -8.55 15.25
N GLY A 102 -1.07 -9.02 14.44
CA GLY A 102 -1.36 -9.73 13.20
C GLY A 102 -1.88 -8.84 12.07
N VAL A 103 -1.66 -7.52 12.15
CA VAL A 103 -2.24 -6.58 11.18
C VAL A 103 -1.73 -6.85 9.76
N ALA A 104 -0.50 -7.35 9.60
CA ALA A 104 0.01 -7.82 8.32
C ALA A 104 -0.83 -8.98 7.73
N SER A 105 -1.23 -9.95 8.55
CA SER A 105 -2.10 -11.06 8.13
C SER A 105 -3.52 -10.59 7.81
N GLN A 106 -4.03 -9.61 8.57
CA GLN A 106 -5.34 -8.98 8.30
C GLN A 106 -5.30 -8.22 6.97
N LEU A 107 -4.29 -7.40 6.73
CA LEU A 107 -4.09 -6.70 5.45
C LEU A 107 -4.03 -7.67 4.28
N HIS A 108 -3.27 -8.76 4.40
CA HIS A 108 -3.20 -9.78 3.36
C HIS A 108 -4.58 -10.43 3.09
N PHE A 109 -5.30 -10.79 4.15
CA PHE A 109 -6.66 -11.31 4.04
C PHE A 109 -7.61 -10.32 3.34
N HIS A 110 -7.56 -9.04 3.70
CA HIS A 110 -8.38 -7.99 3.08
C HIS A 110 -8.00 -7.73 1.62
N HIS A 111 -6.71 -7.81 1.27
CA HIS A 111 -6.28 -7.72 -0.13
C HIS A 111 -6.86 -8.85 -0.98
N ILE A 112 -6.86 -10.10 -0.48
CA ILE A 112 -7.39 -11.24 -1.22
C ILE A 112 -8.91 -11.19 -1.30
N THR A 113 -9.59 -10.93 -0.19
CA THR A 113 -11.05 -10.84 -0.20
C THR A 113 -11.55 -9.71 -1.08
N SER A 114 -10.86 -8.56 -1.10
CA SER A 114 -11.14 -7.46 -2.04
C SER A 114 -10.89 -7.87 -3.49
N HIS A 115 -9.82 -8.62 -3.77
CA HIS A 115 -9.57 -9.16 -5.12
C HIS A 115 -10.72 -10.05 -5.58
N ILE A 116 -11.17 -10.97 -4.74
CA ILE A 116 -12.30 -11.87 -5.03
C ILE A 116 -13.58 -11.06 -5.23
N ALA A 117 -13.83 -10.07 -4.38
CA ALA A 117 -15.01 -9.20 -4.46
C ALA A 117 -15.02 -8.33 -5.73
N SER A 118 -13.85 -8.07 -6.34
CA SER A 118 -13.74 -7.34 -7.59
C SER A 118 -14.26 -8.14 -8.79
N PHE A 119 -14.34 -9.47 -8.71
CA PHE A 119 -14.88 -10.26 -9.82
C PHE A 119 -16.40 -10.08 -9.95
N ALA A 120 -16.82 -9.57 -11.10
CA ALA A 120 -18.22 -9.57 -11.52
C ALA A 120 -18.42 -10.66 -12.57
N TYR A 121 -19.18 -11.70 -12.20
CA TYR A 121 -19.38 -12.89 -13.04
C TYR A 121 -20.55 -12.77 -14.04
N SER A 122 -21.39 -11.73 -13.98
CA SER A 122 -22.44 -11.47 -15.00
C SER A 122 -23.10 -10.07 -14.87
N PRO A 123 -23.60 -9.47 -15.97
CA PRO A 123 -24.44 -8.27 -15.91
C PRO A 123 -25.72 -8.41 -15.05
N ALA A 124 -26.21 -9.63 -14.79
CA ALA A 124 -27.34 -9.86 -13.88
C ALA A 124 -26.98 -9.69 -12.39
N THR A 125 -25.69 -9.76 -12.03
CA THR A 125 -25.22 -9.49 -10.65
C THR A 125 -25.02 -7.99 -10.38
N LEU A 126 -24.93 -7.17 -11.44
CA LEU A 126 -24.84 -5.71 -11.34
C LEU A 126 -26.16 -5.05 -10.91
N THR A 127 -27.30 -5.68 -11.18
CA THR A 127 -28.63 -5.21 -10.76
C THR A 127 -28.97 -5.63 -9.32
N SER A 128 -28.51 -6.81 -8.87
CA SER A 128 -28.76 -7.31 -7.52
C SER A 128 -27.94 -6.60 -6.43
N LYS A 129 -26.69 -6.20 -6.67
CA LYS A 129 -25.87 -5.46 -5.68
C LYS A 129 -26.28 -3.99 -5.46
N LYS A 130 -27.29 -3.50 -6.18
CA LYS A 130 -27.83 -2.13 -6.03
C LYS A 130 -29.00 -2.02 -5.04
N SER A 131 -29.53 -3.14 -4.54
CA SER A 131 -30.65 -3.12 -3.59
C SER A 131 -30.26 -3.78 -2.27
N GLY A 132 -30.10 -2.99 -1.20
CA GLY A 132 -30.19 -3.55 0.15
C GLY A 132 -29.54 -2.74 1.26
N GLU A 133 -28.33 -2.22 1.06
CA GLU A 133 -27.57 -1.59 2.15
C GLU A 133 -27.33 -0.12 1.84
N ALA A 134 -27.83 0.74 2.72
CA ALA A 134 -27.50 2.16 2.73
C ALA A 134 -25.98 2.28 2.94
N ARG A 135 -25.25 2.50 1.84
CA ARG A 135 -23.81 2.75 1.90
C ARG A 135 -23.59 4.04 2.68
N THR A 136 -22.70 3.99 3.66
CA THR A 136 -22.30 5.22 4.32
C THR A 136 -21.59 6.11 3.30
N LEU A 137 -21.71 7.44 3.42
CA LEU A 137 -20.98 8.37 2.55
C LEU A 137 -19.48 8.06 2.54
N GLN A 138 -18.95 7.58 3.66
CA GLN A 138 -17.56 7.18 3.83
C GLN A 138 -17.18 5.92 3.02
N ASP A 139 -18.11 4.97 2.84
CA ASP A 139 -17.90 3.81 1.96
C ASP A 139 -17.88 4.20 0.48
N GLU A 140 -18.65 5.23 0.10
CA GLU A 140 -18.70 5.71 -1.29
C GLU A 140 -17.39 6.41 -1.70
N GLU A 141 -16.77 7.16 -0.80
CA GLU A 141 -15.52 7.91 -1.01
C GLU A 141 -14.25 7.03 -1.09
N LEU A 142 -14.35 5.75 -0.68
CA LEU A 142 -13.23 4.80 -0.66
C LEU A 142 -13.30 3.74 -1.75
N HIS A 143 -14.17 3.89 -2.73
CA HIS A 143 -14.23 2.96 -3.85
C HIS A 143 -13.08 3.21 -4.83
N THR A 144 -12.28 2.18 -5.11
CA THR A 144 -11.19 2.21 -6.09
C THR A 144 -11.09 0.89 -6.86
N THR A 145 -10.17 0.81 -7.82
CA THR A 145 -9.79 -0.46 -8.45
C THR A 145 -8.96 -1.30 -7.47
N TRP A 146 -9.08 -2.62 -7.54
CA TRP A 146 -8.29 -3.50 -6.68
C TRP A 146 -6.77 -3.31 -6.87
N CYS A 147 -6.31 -3.23 -8.12
CA CYS A 147 -4.89 -3.02 -8.43
C CYS A 147 -4.38 -1.68 -7.86
N GLY A 148 -5.18 -0.61 -8.02
CA GLY A 148 -4.85 0.69 -7.44
C GLY A 148 -4.66 0.56 -5.93
N LEU A 149 -5.63 -0.03 -5.23
CA LEU A 149 -5.61 -0.20 -3.78
C LEU A 149 -4.40 -1.01 -3.30
N TYR A 150 -4.16 -2.18 -3.92
CA TYR A 150 -3.06 -3.08 -3.58
C TYR A 150 -1.71 -2.39 -3.72
N ILE A 151 -1.47 -1.75 -4.87
CA ILE A 151 -0.19 -1.09 -5.15
C ILE A 151 0.05 0.06 -4.17
N THR A 152 -0.96 0.91 -3.93
CA THR A 152 -0.79 2.07 -3.06
C THR A 152 -0.65 1.71 -1.58
N ALA A 153 -1.32 0.64 -1.13
CA ALA A 153 -1.08 0.10 0.21
C ALA A 153 0.35 -0.41 0.37
N GLY A 154 0.89 -1.11 -0.63
CA GLY A 154 2.29 -1.52 -0.68
C GLY A 154 3.24 -0.32 -0.64
N ILE A 155 3.04 0.67 -1.52
CA ILE A 155 3.84 1.90 -1.52
C ILE A 155 3.79 2.59 -0.15
N TYR A 156 2.61 2.67 0.48
CA TYR A 156 2.46 3.28 1.80
C TYR A 156 3.27 2.53 2.87
N LEU A 157 3.17 1.20 2.92
CA LEU A 157 3.94 0.37 3.86
C LEU A 157 5.44 0.56 3.68
N HIS A 158 5.93 0.55 2.44
CA HIS A 158 7.36 0.62 2.15
C HIS A 158 7.94 2.04 2.25
N ARG A 159 7.25 3.03 1.68
CA ARG A 159 7.78 4.41 1.51
C ARG A 159 7.37 5.36 2.62
N VAL A 160 6.21 5.15 3.26
CA VAL A 160 5.73 6.02 4.36
C VAL A 160 6.03 5.40 5.72
N LEU A 161 5.70 4.11 5.89
CA LEU A 161 5.89 3.42 7.16
C LEU A 161 7.31 2.85 7.32
N GLY A 162 8.09 2.78 6.24
CA GLY A 162 9.49 2.39 6.28
C GLY A 162 9.72 0.89 6.42
N LEU A 163 8.76 0.06 5.99
CA LEU A 163 8.99 -1.37 5.84
C LEU A 163 10.04 -1.58 4.75
N GLN A 164 11.21 -2.08 5.10
CA GLN A 164 12.27 -2.31 4.11
C GLN A 164 11.77 -3.25 3.02
N ASP A 165 11.91 -2.77 1.78
CA ASP A 165 11.60 -3.52 0.57
C ASP A 165 12.66 -4.63 0.41
N PRO A 166 12.28 -5.93 0.41
CA PRO A 166 13.20 -7.00 0.11
C PRO A 166 13.50 -7.00 -1.40
N SER A 167 14.36 -6.08 -1.84
CA SER A 167 14.98 -6.06 -3.16
C SER A 167 14.07 -5.85 -4.40
N GLU A 168 12.81 -5.42 -4.29
CA GLU A 168 11.88 -5.30 -5.44
C GLU A 168 12.18 -4.15 -6.44
N LYS A 169 13.38 -3.57 -6.43
CA LYS A 169 13.79 -2.51 -7.38
C LYS A 169 13.54 -2.90 -8.85
N THR A 170 13.58 -4.19 -9.15
CA THR A 170 13.40 -4.75 -10.50
C THR A 170 12.00 -4.51 -11.08
N TYR A 171 10.96 -4.34 -10.26
CA TYR A 171 9.57 -4.27 -10.74
C TYR A 171 8.90 -2.90 -10.55
N HIS A 172 9.59 -1.93 -9.94
CA HIS A 172 9.00 -0.62 -9.64
C HIS A 172 8.41 0.09 -10.86
N ARG A 173 9.06 0.04 -12.04
CA ARG A 173 8.53 0.65 -13.28
C ARG A 173 7.23 -0.01 -13.74
N TYR A 174 7.15 -1.34 -13.63
CA TYR A 174 5.95 -2.10 -13.98
C TYR A 174 4.80 -1.78 -13.02
N VAL A 175 5.08 -1.78 -11.71
CA VAL A 175 4.10 -1.44 -10.66
C VAL A 175 3.52 -0.03 -10.89
N ILE A 176 4.37 0.97 -11.15
CA ILE A 176 3.90 2.34 -11.44
C ILE A 176 3.09 2.41 -12.75
N HIS A 177 3.45 1.61 -13.76
CA HIS A 177 2.66 1.53 -14.99
C HIS A 177 1.25 0.97 -14.75
N VAL A 178 1.14 -0.10 -13.95
CA VAL A 178 -0.16 -0.68 -13.56
C VAL A 178 -0.97 0.33 -12.74
N LEU A 179 -0.33 1.04 -11.79
CA LEU A 179 -0.97 2.10 -11.01
C LEU A 179 -1.49 3.23 -11.91
N LYS A 180 -0.68 3.70 -12.86
CA LYS A 180 -1.09 4.73 -13.83
C LYS A 180 -2.35 4.32 -14.59
N LYS A 181 -2.44 3.06 -15.04
CA LYS A 181 -3.63 2.54 -15.72
C LYS A 181 -4.86 2.57 -14.81
N ALA A 182 -4.73 2.06 -13.58
CA ALA A 182 -5.78 2.08 -12.56
C ALA A 182 -6.26 3.52 -12.25
N LEU A 183 -5.34 4.46 -12.10
CA LEU A 183 -5.65 5.87 -11.83
C LEU A 183 -6.33 6.56 -13.02
N THR A 184 -5.97 6.20 -14.26
CA THR A 184 -6.61 6.77 -15.46
C THR A 184 -8.10 6.42 -15.51
N GLU A 185 -8.44 5.17 -15.19
CA GLU A 185 -9.84 4.73 -15.09
C GLU A 185 -10.57 5.48 -13.96
N HIS A 186 -9.90 5.75 -12.84
CA HIS A 186 -10.49 6.46 -11.71
C HIS A 186 -10.71 7.95 -11.99
N LEU A 187 -9.73 8.63 -12.56
CA LEU A 187 -9.85 10.02 -13.01
C LEU A 187 -11.00 10.20 -14.02
N ALA A 188 -11.18 9.25 -14.95
CA ALA A 188 -12.30 9.28 -15.90
C ALA A 188 -13.67 9.19 -15.19
N ARG A 189 -13.78 8.37 -14.14
CA ARG A 189 -15.01 8.27 -13.33
C ARG A 189 -15.31 9.59 -12.60
N MET A 190 -14.29 10.24 -12.02
CA MET A 190 -14.44 11.52 -11.34
C MET A 190 -14.98 12.61 -12.29
N LYS A 191 -14.39 12.74 -13.49
CA LYS A 191 -14.81 13.72 -14.51
C LYS A 191 -16.27 13.56 -14.94
N ASN A 192 -16.81 12.35 -14.87
CA ASN A 192 -18.21 12.07 -15.19
C ASN A 192 -19.20 12.47 -14.08
N GLY A 193 -18.77 13.20 -13.06
CA GLY A 193 -19.62 13.74 -12.00
C GLY A 193 -20.16 12.71 -11.01
N ARG A 194 -19.58 11.49 -10.99
CA ARG A 194 -20.06 10.37 -10.17
C ARG A 194 -19.45 10.30 -8.76
N SER A 195 -18.54 11.22 -8.40
CA SER A 195 -18.01 11.36 -7.04
C SER A 195 -17.31 12.72 -6.93
N LEU A 196 -17.85 13.62 -6.10
CA LEU A 196 -17.30 14.96 -5.87
C LEU A 196 -16.20 14.97 -4.77
N SER A 197 -15.99 13.86 -4.06
CA SER A 197 -14.99 13.74 -2.99
C SER A 197 -14.30 12.37 -3.02
N ASP A 198 -13.64 12.04 -4.14
CA ASP A 198 -12.82 10.82 -4.21
C ASP A 198 -11.50 11.01 -3.43
N GLN A 199 -11.61 11.00 -2.11
CA GLN A 199 -10.48 11.20 -1.18
C GLN A 199 -9.43 10.10 -1.34
N ILE A 200 -9.85 8.85 -1.58
CA ILE A 200 -8.94 7.75 -1.84
C ILE A 200 -8.11 7.99 -3.11
N LEU A 201 -8.67 8.65 -4.13
CA LEU A 201 -7.96 8.93 -5.36
C LEU A 201 -6.80 9.88 -5.14
N LEU A 202 -6.98 10.95 -4.34
CA LEU A 202 -5.86 11.82 -3.95
C LEU A 202 -4.74 11.01 -3.29
N TRP A 203 -5.10 10.16 -2.34
CA TRP A 203 -4.15 9.34 -1.60
C TRP A 203 -3.34 8.44 -2.55
N GLN A 204 -4.00 7.81 -3.52
CA GLN A 204 -3.35 6.96 -4.52
C GLN A 204 -2.46 7.75 -5.48
N ILE A 205 -2.91 8.92 -5.95
CA ILE A 205 -2.14 9.80 -6.83
C ILE A 205 -0.86 10.28 -6.13
N LEU A 206 -0.98 10.79 -4.91
CA LEU A 206 0.18 11.33 -4.17
C LEU A 206 1.20 10.26 -3.82
N LEU A 207 0.76 9.06 -3.42
CA LEU A 207 1.68 7.95 -3.20
C LEU A 207 2.40 7.51 -4.47
N GLY A 208 1.70 7.48 -5.61
CA GLY A 208 2.31 7.20 -6.91
C GLY A 208 3.34 8.27 -7.30
N ALA A 209 3.00 9.55 -7.13
CA ALA A 209 3.88 10.68 -7.41
C ALA A 209 5.14 10.64 -6.54
N MET A 210 4.97 10.42 -5.24
CA MET A 210 6.06 10.28 -4.27
C MET A 210 6.96 9.10 -4.63
N SER A 211 6.39 7.95 -4.98
CA SER A 211 7.18 6.78 -5.40
C SER A 211 8.01 7.08 -6.66
N VAL A 212 7.47 7.79 -7.65
CA VAL A 212 8.22 8.19 -8.86
C VAL A 212 9.37 9.12 -8.51
N GLU A 213 9.12 10.11 -7.65
CA GLU A 213 10.12 11.09 -7.24
C GLU A 213 11.26 10.45 -6.41
N MET A 214 10.93 9.51 -5.51
CA MET A 214 11.92 8.75 -4.75
C MET A 214 12.77 7.86 -5.66
N ILE A 215 12.17 7.13 -6.60
CA ILE A 215 12.91 6.30 -7.58
C ILE A 215 13.86 7.18 -8.40
N ARG A 216 13.40 8.37 -8.82
CA ARG A 216 14.24 9.33 -9.55
C ARG A 216 15.46 9.75 -8.74
N ARG A 217 15.26 10.10 -7.45
CA ARG A 217 16.35 10.47 -6.51
C ARG A 217 17.32 9.30 -6.31
N GLU A 218 16.83 8.08 -6.12
CA GLU A 218 17.62 6.86 -5.92
C GLU A 218 18.49 6.51 -7.14
N GLN A 219 17.93 6.65 -8.35
CA GLN A 219 18.60 6.31 -9.61
C GLN A 219 19.46 7.45 -10.16
N ARG A 220 19.51 8.61 -9.48
CA ARG A 220 20.20 9.83 -9.94
C ARG A 220 19.85 10.20 -11.39
N LEU A 221 18.60 9.96 -11.79
CA LEU A 221 18.11 10.31 -13.13
C LEU A 221 18.05 11.84 -13.25
N GLU A 222 18.70 12.39 -14.28
CA GLU A 222 18.68 13.82 -14.58
C GLU A 222 17.26 14.35 -14.83
N SER A 223 17.07 15.65 -14.58
CA SER A 223 15.78 16.35 -14.42
C SER A 223 14.90 16.50 -15.67
N CYS A 224 15.18 15.78 -16.75
CA CYS A 224 14.48 16.02 -18.02
C CYS A 224 13.24 15.11 -18.18
N ASP A 225 12.05 15.72 -18.10
CA ASP A 225 10.76 15.22 -18.57
C ASP A 225 10.48 13.73 -18.41
N CYS A 226 10.36 13.26 -17.16
CA CYS A 226 9.80 11.94 -16.92
C CYS A 226 8.29 11.95 -17.23
N PRO A 227 7.80 11.16 -18.21
CA PRO A 227 6.37 11.13 -18.56
C PRO A 227 5.46 10.69 -17.41
N LEU A 228 6.02 9.99 -16.42
CA LEU A 228 5.30 9.61 -15.21
C LEU A 228 5.12 10.80 -14.27
N THR A 229 6.17 11.60 -14.05
CA THR A 229 6.08 12.84 -13.25
C THR A 229 5.04 13.78 -13.85
N ALA A 230 5.06 14.01 -15.16
CA ALA A 230 4.07 14.84 -15.83
C ALA A 230 2.64 14.30 -15.70
N PHE A 231 2.46 12.96 -15.75
CA PHE A 231 1.16 12.33 -15.52
C PHE A 231 0.66 12.58 -14.09
N PHE A 232 1.49 12.36 -13.08
CA PHE A 232 1.10 12.52 -11.68
C PHE A 232 0.85 13.99 -11.34
N ASP A 233 1.70 14.92 -11.79
CA ASP A 233 1.49 16.35 -11.58
C ASP A 233 0.14 16.80 -12.18
N LYS A 234 -0.18 16.33 -13.39
CA LYS A 234 -1.48 16.59 -14.03
C LYS A 234 -2.64 15.97 -13.25
N ALA A 235 -2.49 14.74 -12.77
CA ALA A 235 -3.53 14.06 -11.99
C ALA A 235 -3.82 14.78 -10.66
N ILE A 236 -2.78 15.29 -9.98
CA ILE A 236 -2.91 16.10 -8.77
C ILE A 236 -3.68 17.38 -9.09
N TRP A 237 -3.30 18.09 -10.15
CA TRP A 237 -3.98 19.31 -10.59
C TRP A 237 -5.45 19.06 -10.97
N GLU A 238 -5.74 17.99 -11.71
CA GLU A 238 -7.11 17.65 -12.09
C GLU A 238 -7.97 17.35 -10.85
N TRP A 239 -7.44 16.59 -9.89
CA TRP A 239 -8.12 16.29 -8.65
C TRP A 239 -8.34 17.57 -7.81
N SER A 240 -7.30 18.41 -7.67
CA SER A 240 -7.34 19.62 -6.85
C SER A 240 -8.37 20.63 -7.38
N TRP A 241 -8.46 20.77 -8.70
CA TRP A 241 -9.47 21.58 -9.38
C TRP A 241 -10.89 21.10 -9.12
N VAL A 242 -11.15 19.80 -9.28
CA VAL A 242 -12.50 19.22 -9.07
C VAL A 242 -12.91 19.28 -7.59
N ALA A 243 -11.99 18.94 -6.68
CA ALA A 243 -12.22 18.95 -5.24
C ALA A 243 -12.24 20.37 -4.63
N ARG A 244 -11.84 21.40 -5.41
CA ARG A 244 -11.66 22.79 -4.96
C ARG A 244 -10.71 22.92 -3.76
N VAL A 245 -9.64 22.13 -3.78
CA VAL A 245 -8.60 22.12 -2.75
C VAL A 245 -7.35 22.75 -3.34
N SER A 246 -6.96 23.94 -2.91
CA SER A 246 -5.79 24.65 -3.43
C SER A 246 -4.59 24.61 -2.48
N SER A 247 -4.82 24.51 -1.17
CA SER A 247 -3.75 24.53 -0.18
C SER A 247 -3.22 23.13 0.13
N TRP A 248 -1.91 23.03 0.39
CA TRP A 248 -1.31 21.78 0.89
C TRP A 248 -1.94 21.35 2.22
N THR A 249 -2.30 22.31 3.09
CA THR A 249 -2.88 22.02 4.41
C THR A 249 -4.21 21.27 4.29
N ASP A 250 -5.07 21.69 3.36
CA ASP A 250 -6.34 21.04 3.09
C ASP A 250 -6.16 19.67 2.44
N ALA A 251 -5.24 19.56 1.47
CA ALA A 251 -4.90 18.28 0.84
C ALA A 251 -4.37 17.28 1.88
N ARG A 252 -3.52 17.76 2.80
CA ARG A 252 -2.95 16.98 3.88
C ARG A 252 -4.00 16.51 4.89
N ALA A 253 -5.03 17.32 5.14
CA ALA A 253 -6.18 16.91 5.94
C ALA A 253 -6.97 15.79 5.25
N VAL A 254 -7.15 15.85 3.93
CA VAL A 254 -7.78 14.76 3.14
C VAL A 254 -6.96 13.47 3.23
N LEU A 255 -5.63 13.54 3.10
CA LEU A 255 -4.77 12.37 3.30
C LEU A 255 -4.94 11.76 4.70
N GLY A 256 -5.04 12.61 5.73
CA GLY A 256 -5.28 12.18 7.11
C GLY A 256 -6.62 11.48 7.31
N ARG A 257 -7.66 11.87 6.55
CA ARG A 257 -8.96 11.15 6.54
C ARG A 257 -8.84 9.76 5.94
N ILE A 258 -7.88 9.49 5.06
CA ILE A 258 -7.62 8.16 4.50
C ILE A 258 -6.64 7.41 5.39
N VAL A 259 -5.35 7.69 5.26
CA VAL A 259 -4.30 7.22 6.16
C VAL A 259 -3.03 8.03 5.86
N TRP A 260 -2.52 8.71 6.88
CA TRP A 260 -1.26 9.44 6.81
C TRP A 260 -0.70 9.62 8.23
N PRO A 261 0.62 9.45 8.45
CA PRO A 261 1.22 9.60 9.79
C PRO A 261 1.03 11.01 10.36
N GLY A 262 1.04 11.15 11.68
CA GLY A 262 1.00 12.46 12.33
C GLY A 262 2.25 13.29 12.02
N ALA A 263 3.42 12.64 12.05
CA ALA A 263 4.70 13.23 11.67
C ALA A 263 5.38 12.33 10.63
N TYR A 264 5.59 12.86 9.42
CA TYR A 264 6.30 12.18 8.34
C TYR A 264 7.65 12.86 8.10
N VAL A 265 8.70 12.05 7.95
CA VAL A 265 10.07 12.55 7.73
C VAL A 265 10.20 13.26 6.38
N ASP A 266 9.59 12.70 5.33
CA ASP A 266 9.64 13.26 3.98
C ASP A 266 8.40 14.10 3.63
N GLU A 267 7.78 14.76 4.63
CA GLU A 267 6.60 15.61 4.42
C GLU A 267 6.91 16.75 3.42
N ASP A 268 8.12 17.30 3.48
CA ASP A 268 8.57 18.37 2.59
C ASP A 268 8.58 17.93 1.13
N LEU A 269 8.98 16.68 0.84
CA LEU A 269 8.93 16.11 -0.51
C LEU A 269 7.50 16.06 -1.05
N VAL A 270 6.54 15.64 -0.22
CA VAL A 270 5.14 15.52 -0.64
C VAL A 270 4.53 16.91 -0.86
N ARG A 271 4.88 17.88 0.00
CA ARG A 271 4.52 19.28 -0.18
C ARG A 271 5.10 19.86 -1.47
N GLU A 272 6.38 19.63 -1.77
CA GLU A 272 7.02 20.05 -3.02
C GLU A 272 6.28 19.50 -4.26
N ILE A 273 5.90 18.22 -4.23
CA ILE A 273 5.12 17.58 -5.31
C ILE A 273 3.77 18.27 -5.48
N TRP A 274 3.06 18.55 -4.38
CA TRP A 274 1.78 19.25 -4.40
C TRP A 274 1.91 20.66 -4.98
N GLU A 275 2.84 21.45 -4.46
CA GLU A 275 3.07 22.84 -4.89
C GLU A 275 3.48 22.91 -6.36
N ARG A 276 4.38 22.03 -6.81
CA ARG A 276 4.77 21.92 -8.22
C ARG A 276 3.59 21.62 -9.15
N SER A 277 2.61 20.87 -8.65
CA SER A 277 1.44 20.46 -9.43
C SER A 277 0.34 21.53 -9.48
N CYS A 278 0.12 22.23 -8.37
CA CYS A 278 -0.99 23.16 -8.20
C CYS A 278 -0.65 24.63 -8.45
N ASN A 279 0.62 25.04 -8.38
CA ASN A 279 1.05 26.44 -8.59
C ASN A 279 1.39 26.77 -10.06
N LYS A 280 0.78 26.06 -11.01
CA LYS A 280 0.96 26.31 -12.46
C LYS A 280 -0.10 27.23 -13.02
#